data_AF-M2P8F0-F1
#
_entry.id   AF-M2P8F0-F1
#
_cell.length_a   1.000
_cell.length_b   1.000
_cell.length_c   1.000
_cell.angle_alpha   90.00
_cell.angle_beta   90.00
_cell.angle_gamma   90.00
#
_symmetry.space_group_name_H-M   'P 1'
#
loop_
_entity.id
_entity.type
_entity.pdbx_description
1 polymer ?
#
loop_
_entity_poly.entity_id
_entity_poly.type
_entity_poly.pdbx_seq_one_letter_code
_entity_poly.pdbx_strand_id
1 'polypeptide(L)'
;MGDASNATAAGNYRAGSLKGLDLTLGYTPAVASRQFERSSTDFAPNQTHSGLYGGILVRTVRRISDGKVISGPSLLVDEILSMNGVSSVSELVQTMWRGDVSAFAPPKDHIPQKKARMFLEYGPRGQASTNPRIFRSPRIGLDLSHSEIPTTSHDHPRILYVDKLYRYFTHPHLLNANGRFHTFLGVYKALKDNTNNSAEIGEEVAGLVGLQASTIAKYLHDYNAGVEEGRLVSFIGKSVKRPPTFLRMMGTLERFGAALRDPKA
;
A
#
# COMPACT_ATOMS: atom_id res chain seq x y z
N MET A 1 9.72 48.62 -16.49
CA MET A 1 9.04 47.93 -15.37
C MET A 1 8.55 46.61 -15.91
N GLY A 2 9.37 45.56 -15.76
CA GLY A 2 9.11 44.23 -16.31
C GLY A 2 8.50 43.34 -15.24
N ASP A 3 7.39 42.69 -15.59
CA ASP A 3 6.75 41.63 -14.82
C ASP A 3 7.71 40.43 -14.70
N ALA A 4 8.14 40.16 -13.47
CA ALA A 4 8.88 38.94 -13.15
C ALA A 4 7.87 37.79 -12.98
N SER A 5 7.68 37.05 -14.08
CA SER A 5 7.06 35.74 -14.04
C SER A 5 7.90 34.80 -13.16
N ASN A 6 7.35 34.38 -12.01
CA ASN A 6 7.91 33.31 -11.21
C ASN A 6 7.69 31.97 -11.93
N ALA A 7 8.54 31.69 -12.92
CA ALA A 7 8.68 30.39 -13.52
C ALA A 7 9.34 29.44 -12.50
N THR A 8 8.60 28.43 -12.02
CA THR A 8 9.18 27.23 -11.40
C THR A 8 8.45 25.99 -11.93
N ALA A 9 8.77 25.65 -13.18
CA ALA A 9 8.37 24.40 -13.83
C ALA A 9 9.63 23.66 -14.31
N ALA A 10 10.19 22.82 -13.43
CA ALA A 10 11.07 21.68 -13.70
C ALA A 10 11.53 21.08 -12.35
N GLY A 11 11.35 19.78 -12.11
CA GLY A 11 12.15 19.01 -11.15
C GLY A 11 11.99 19.20 -9.62
N ASN A 12 11.07 20.04 -9.12
CA ASN A 12 11.00 20.31 -7.68
C ASN A 12 10.18 19.27 -6.90
N TYR A 13 10.87 18.45 -6.09
CA TYR A 13 10.25 17.61 -5.07
C TYR A 13 9.41 18.48 -4.12
N ARG A 14 8.09 18.26 -4.09
CA ARG A 14 7.17 19.07 -3.28
C ARG A 14 7.43 18.86 -1.78
N ALA A 15 7.58 19.96 -1.03
CA ALA A 15 7.74 19.95 0.43
C ALA A 15 6.42 19.71 1.22
N GLY A 16 5.29 19.48 0.56
CA GLY A 16 3.93 19.45 1.15
C GLY A 16 3.35 18.06 1.48
N SER A 17 2.14 18.06 2.06
CA SER A 17 1.32 16.95 2.63
C SER A 17 1.18 15.63 1.82
N LEU A 18 1.52 15.62 0.53
CA LEU A 18 1.44 14.43 -0.36
C LEU A 18 2.78 13.67 -0.45
N LYS A 19 3.47 13.49 0.68
CA LYS A 19 4.74 12.74 0.72
C LYS A 19 4.46 11.23 0.69
N GLY A 20 5.20 10.51 -0.14
CA GLY A 20 5.20 9.06 -0.19
C GLY A 20 6.47 8.54 -0.85
N LEU A 21 6.74 7.25 -0.66
CA LEU A 21 7.88 6.58 -1.27
C LEU A 21 7.38 5.47 -2.18
N ASP A 22 7.54 5.68 -3.47
CA ASP A 22 7.22 4.72 -4.51
C ASP A 22 8.49 4.19 -5.19
N LEU A 23 8.47 2.90 -5.49
CA LEU A 23 9.44 2.26 -6.37
C LEU A 23 8.73 1.96 -7.67
N THR A 24 9.22 2.52 -8.77
CA THR A 24 8.74 2.19 -10.12
C THR A 24 9.64 1.12 -10.71
N LEU A 25 9.02 0.08 -11.27
CA LEU A 25 9.69 -1.05 -11.90
C LEU A 25 9.27 -1.12 -13.37
N GLY A 26 10.22 -1.42 -14.25
CA GLY A 26 9.99 -1.52 -15.68
C GLY A 26 10.36 -0.25 -16.43
N TYR A 27 9.90 -0.17 -17.68
CA TYR A 27 10.17 0.98 -18.53
C TYR A 27 9.36 2.18 -18.03
N THR A 28 10.01 3.30 -17.72
CA THR A 28 9.31 4.57 -17.45
C THR A 28 8.72 5.06 -18.77
N PRO A 29 7.39 5.06 -18.95
CA PRO A 29 6.80 5.76 -20.09
C PRO A 29 7.15 7.25 -19.94
N ALA A 30 7.35 7.93 -21.07
CA ALA A 30 7.41 9.39 -21.09
C ALA A 30 6.29 9.96 -20.22
N VAL A 31 6.63 10.79 -19.23
CA VAL A 31 5.71 11.23 -18.18
C VAL A 31 4.54 11.98 -18.83
N ALA A 32 3.38 11.31 -18.97
CA ALA A 32 2.20 11.86 -19.61
C ALA A 32 1.12 12.28 -18.59
N SER A 33 1.53 12.89 -17.46
CA SER A 33 0.55 13.50 -16.55
C SER A 33 0.26 14.92 -17.00
N ARG A 34 -1.00 15.36 -16.87
CA ARG A 34 -1.40 16.77 -17.13
C ARG A 34 -0.71 17.78 -16.22
N GLN A 35 0.02 17.33 -15.20
CA GLN A 35 0.74 18.15 -14.23
C GLN A 35 2.25 18.19 -14.47
N PHE A 36 2.77 17.53 -15.51
CA PHE A 36 4.20 17.52 -15.84
C PHE A 36 4.40 17.83 -17.33
N GLU A 37 5.37 18.69 -17.62
CA GLU A 37 5.84 18.88 -19.00
C GLU A 37 6.71 17.70 -19.43
N ARG A 38 6.56 17.31 -20.70
CA ARG A 38 7.37 16.24 -21.33
C ARG A 38 8.85 16.65 -21.27
N SER A 39 9.71 15.78 -20.78
CA SER A 39 11.15 16.05 -20.76
C SER A 39 11.77 15.59 -22.07
N SER A 40 12.68 16.37 -22.64
CA SER A 40 13.44 16.01 -23.85
C SER A 40 14.46 14.88 -23.64
N THR A 41 14.60 14.36 -22.41
CA THR A 41 15.32 13.12 -22.11
C THR A 41 14.42 11.87 -22.14
N ASP A 42 13.13 12.05 -22.45
CA ASP A 42 12.22 10.95 -22.74
C ASP A 42 12.77 10.14 -23.92
N PHE A 43 13.15 8.90 -23.65
CA PHE A 43 13.56 7.95 -24.68
C PHE A 43 12.51 7.94 -25.81
N ALA A 44 12.99 8.11 -27.04
CA ALA A 44 12.19 8.42 -28.22
C ALA A 44 10.89 7.60 -28.33
N PRO A 45 9.74 8.23 -28.64
CA PRO A 45 8.42 7.60 -28.69
C PRO A 45 8.25 6.59 -29.84
N ASN A 46 9.30 6.36 -30.64
CA ASN A 46 9.25 5.50 -31.82
C ASN A 46 9.54 4.01 -31.54
N GLN A 47 9.78 3.62 -30.30
CA GLN A 47 9.79 2.20 -29.92
C GLN A 47 8.62 1.93 -28.99
N THR A 48 7.58 1.32 -29.56
CA THR A 48 6.48 0.68 -28.83
C THR A 48 7.01 -0.51 -28.05
N HIS A 49 7.77 -0.25 -26.99
CA HIS A 49 8.07 -1.27 -25.99
C HIS A 49 6.76 -1.58 -25.29
N SER A 50 6.21 -2.77 -25.54
CA SER A 50 5.12 -3.37 -24.76
C SER A 50 5.62 -3.77 -23.36
N GLY A 51 6.28 -2.85 -22.67
CA GLY A 51 7.01 -3.09 -21.45
C GLY A 51 6.06 -3.24 -20.27
N LEU A 52 6.26 -4.29 -19.49
CA LEU A 52 5.64 -4.42 -18.17
C LEU A 52 6.11 -3.24 -17.31
N TYR A 53 5.16 -2.44 -16.85
CA TYR A 53 5.39 -1.39 -15.87
C TYR A 53 4.63 -1.72 -14.59
N GLY A 54 5.21 -1.36 -13.45
CA GLY A 54 4.62 -1.59 -12.16
C GLY A 54 5.28 -0.75 -11.08
N GLY A 55 4.81 -0.91 -9.85
CA GLY A 55 5.46 -0.22 -8.75
C GLY A 55 4.99 -0.69 -7.39
N ILE A 56 5.75 -0.27 -6.38
CA ILE A 56 5.53 -0.59 -4.98
C ILE A 56 5.43 0.73 -4.22
N LEU A 57 4.30 0.96 -3.56
CA LEU A 57 4.17 2.04 -2.60
C LEU A 57 4.59 1.55 -1.22
N VAL A 58 5.69 2.07 -0.69
CA VAL A 58 6.16 1.76 0.65
C VAL A 58 5.37 2.57 1.66
N ARG A 59 4.68 1.88 2.59
CA ARG A 59 3.82 2.52 3.60
C ARG A 59 4.30 2.36 5.03
N THR A 60 5.10 1.34 5.30
CA THR A 60 5.64 1.05 6.62
C THR A 60 7.05 0.54 6.48
N VAL A 61 7.96 1.02 7.33
CA VAL A 61 9.32 0.50 7.47
C VAL A 61 9.62 0.21 8.93
N ARG A 62 10.51 -0.74 9.18
CA ARG A 62 11.07 -1.01 10.50
C ARG A 62 12.54 -0.65 10.47
N ARG A 63 12.95 0.23 11.36
CA ARG A 63 14.36 0.59 11.52
C ARG A 63 15.09 -0.56 12.21
N ILE A 64 16.25 -0.94 11.68
CA ILE A 64 17.01 -2.09 12.18
C ILE A 64 17.64 -1.78 13.54
N SER A 65 18.15 -0.55 13.73
CA SER A 65 18.94 -0.17 14.90
C SER A 65 18.18 -0.23 16.22
N ASP A 66 16.89 0.10 16.22
CA ASP A 66 16.05 0.21 17.43
C ASP A 66 14.73 -0.58 17.31
N GLY A 67 14.50 -1.24 16.17
CA GLY A 67 13.26 -1.97 15.90
C GLY A 67 12.02 -1.09 15.72
N LYS A 68 12.14 0.25 15.70
CA LYS A 68 11.01 1.19 15.60
C LYS A 68 10.28 1.01 14.29
N VAL A 69 8.95 0.95 14.37
CA VAL A 69 8.06 0.82 13.21
C VAL A 69 7.51 2.19 12.85
N ILE A 70 7.79 2.66 11.63
CA ILE A 70 7.30 3.93 11.09
C ILE A 70 6.19 3.62 10.11
N SER A 71 4.96 4.02 10.44
CA SER A 71 3.75 3.65 9.67
C SER A 71 3.03 4.87 9.12
N GLY A 72 3.07 5.04 7.80
CA GLY A 72 2.47 6.16 7.07
C GLY A 72 3.44 6.69 6.01
N PRO A 73 3.03 6.89 4.74
CA PRO A 73 3.96 7.32 3.69
C PRO A 73 4.67 8.64 4.02
N SER A 74 3.94 9.63 4.55
CA SER A 74 4.56 10.91 4.90
C SER A 74 5.55 10.78 6.07
N LEU A 75 5.17 10.04 7.12
CA LEU A 75 6.03 9.80 8.28
C LEU A 75 7.30 9.03 7.91
N LEU A 76 7.21 8.12 6.95
CA LEU A 76 8.35 7.40 6.40
C LEU A 76 9.30 8.37 5.70
N VAL A 77 8.78 9.27 4.86
CA VAL A 77 9.62 10.29 4.20
C VAL A 77 10.26 11.20 5.23
N ASP A 78 9.51 11.69 6.22
CA ASP A 78 10.04 12.54 7.29
C ASP A 78 11.15 11.83 8.09
N GLU A 79 11.00 10.53 8.34
CA GLU A 79 12.03 9.71 8.97
C GLU A 79 13.30 9.62 8.11
N ILE A 80 13.18 9.37 6.80
CA ILE A 80 14.33 9.34 5.89
C ILE A 80 15.04 10.69 5.88
N LEU A 81 14.30 11.79 5.81
CA LEU A 81 14.88 13.14 5.83
C LEU A 81 15.63 13.40 7.14
N SER A 82 15.00 13.09 8.28
CA SER A 82 15.59 13.24 9.62
C SER A 82 16.87 12.42 9.79
N MET A 83 16.87 11.15 9.35
CA MET A 83 18.06 10.28 9.39
C MET A 83 19.24 10.81 8.56
N ASN A 84 18.96 11.65 7.56
CA ASN A 84 19.96 12.24 6.68
C ASN A 84 20.32 13.68 7.04
N GLY A 85 19.70 14.25 8.07
CA GLY A 85 19.94 15.64 8.47
C GLY A 85 19.52 16.68 7.43
N VAL A 86 18.58 16.33 6.56
CA VAL A 86 18.08 17.20 5.47
C VAL A 86 16.63 17.59 5.71
N SER A 87 16.22 18.74 5.19
CA SER A 87 14.91 19.36 5.45
C SER A 87 13.88 19.08 4.35
N SER A 88 14.33 18.65 3.17
CA SER A 88 13.48 18.46 2.00
C SER A 88 13.90 17.27 1.15
N VAL A 89 12.95 16.72 0.40
CA VAL A 89 13.22 15.63 -0.54
C VAL A 89 14.16 16.10 -1.67
N SER A 90 14.07 17.37 -2.07
CA SER A 90 14.99 17.94 -3.07
C SER A 90 16.43 17.92 -2.58
N GLU A 91 16.65 18.36 -1.34
CA GLU A 91 17.96 18.32 -0.70
C GLU A 91 18.47 16.88 -0.58
N LEU A 92 17.63 15.93 -0.13
CA LEU A 92 17.98 14.51 -0.08
C LEU A 92 18.47 13.99 -1.44
N VAL A 93 17.71 14.22 -2.50
CA VAL A 93 18.06 13.66 -3.81
C VAL A 93 19.28 14.36 -4.42
N GLN A 94 19.31 15.69 -4.41
CA GLN A 94 20.38 16.44 -5.07
C GLN A 94 21.71 16.33 -4.32
N THR A 95 21.69 16.34 -2.98
CA THR A 95 22.91 16.40 -2.17
C THR A 95 23.34 15.02 -1.66
N MET A 96 22.41 14.24 -1.11
CA MET A 96 22.73 12.97 -0.46
C MET A 96 22.82 11.84 -1.48
N TRP A 97 21.90 11.83 -2.46
CA TRP A 97 21.85 10.81 -3.52
C TRP A 97 22.55 11.24 -4.81
N ARG A 98 22.92 12.52 -4.94
CA ARG A 98 23.59 13.13 -6.11
C ARG A 98 22.81 12.92 -7.42
N GLY A 99 21.48 13.06 -7.35
CA GLY A 99 20.59 12.92 -8.50
C GLY A 99 20.25 11.49 -8.92
N ASP A 100 20.90 10.48 -8.33
CA ASP A 100 20.64 9.08 -8.68
C ASP A 100 19.57 8.48 -7.76
N VAL A 101 18.37 8.32 -8.35
CA VAL A 101 17.17 7.74 -7.74
C VAL A 101 16.99 6.25 -8.06
N SER A 102 17.99 5.60 -8.65
CA SER A 102 17.96 4.16 -8.91
C SER A 102 17.87 3.39 -7.60
N ALA A 103 16.89 2.49 -7.53
CA ALA A 103 16.75 1.53 -6.43
C ALA A 103 17.52 0.23 -6.69
N PHE A 104 18.44 0.18 -7.67
CA PHE A 104 19.31 -0.97 -7.88
C PHE A 104 20.66 -0.73 -7.22
N ALA A 105 21.24 -1.78 -6.64
CA ALA A 105 22.57 -1.70 -6.07
C ALA A 105 23.59 -1.31 -7.16
N PRO A 106 24.48 -0.34 -6.90
CA PRO A 106 25.53 0.00 -7.85
C PRO A 106 26.50 -1.19 -8.03
N PRO A 107 27.19 -1.30 -9.18
CA PRO A 107 28.24 -2.30 -9.37
C PRO A 107 29.29 -2.21 -8.25
N LYS A 108 29.82 -3.36 -7.81
CA LYS A 108 30.77 -3.43 -6.67
C LYS A 108 32.02 -2.57 -6.86
N ASP A 109 32.40 -2.31 -8.11
CA ASP A 109 33.59 -1.54 -8.48
C ASP A 109 33.34 -0.02 -8.54
N HIS A 110 32.08 0.40 -8.34
CA HIS A 110 31.67 1.79 -8.22
C HIS A 110 30.90 1.96 -6.93
N ILE A 111 31.60 2.29 -5.86
CA ILE A 111 30.97 2.84 -4.66
C ILE A 111 30.81 4.34 -4.93
N PRO A 112 29.60 4.84 -5.24
CA PRO A 112 29.41 6.27 -5.36
C PRO A 112 29.80 6.91 -4.02
N GLN A 113 30.44 8.08 -4.04
CA GLN A 113 30.62 8.92 -2.84
C GLN A 113 29.29 9.52 -2.34
N LYS A 114 28.22 8.73 -2.33
CA LYS A 114 26.91 9.12 -1.81
C LYS A 114 26.94 9.00 -0.29
N LYS A 115 26.34 10.00 0.39
CA LYS A 115 26.19 9.98 1.85
C LYS A 115 25.05 9.06 2.30
N ALA A 116 24.09 8.79 1.41
CA ALA A 116 23.01 7.83 1.64
C ALA A 116 22.51 7.22 0.34
N ARG A 117 21.85 6.06 0.44
CA ARG A 117 21.38 5.26 -0.69
C ARG A 117 20.17 4.42 -0.32
N MET A 118 19.29 4.24 -1.29
CA MET A 118 18.18 3.30 -1.25
C MET A 118 18.38 2.29 -2.36
N PHE A 119 18.32 1.00 -2.05
CA PHE A 119 18.43 -0.05 -3.06
C PHE A 119 17.65 -1.28 -2.63
N LEU A 120 17.26 -2.08 -3.62
CA LEU A 120 16.71 -3.40 -3.46
C LEU A 120 17.86 -4.38 -3.35
N GLU A 121 17.83 -5.19 -2.30
CA GLU A 121 18.74 -6.30 -2.11
C GLU A 121 17.94 -7.59 -2.23
N TYR A 122 18.48 -8.55 -2.98
CA TYR A 122 17.92 -9.90 -2.96
C TYR A 122 18.10 -10.47 -1.56
N GLY A 123 16.99 -10.83 -0.92
CA GLY A 123 17.06 -11.57 0.34
C GLY A 123 17.87 -12.86 0.16
N PRO A 124 18.55 -13.34 1.21
CA PRO A 124 19.29 -14.60 1.13
C PRO A 124 18.35 -15.70 0.65
N ARG A 125 18.66 -16.33 -0.50
CA ARG A 125 17.96 -17.52 -0.98
C ARG A 125 18.33 -18.69 -0.08
N GLY A 126 17.70 -18.77 1.09
CA GLY A 126 17.74 -19.97 1.93
C GLY A 126 16.77 -21.05 1.42
N GLN A 127 16.89 -22.26 1.98
CA GLN A 127 15.90 -23.33 1.82
C GLN A 127 14.48 -22.77 2.04
N ALA A 128 13.46 -23.28 1.34
CA ALA A 128 12.11 -22.73 1.33
C ALA A 128 11.50 -22.46 2.73
N SER A 129 11.98 -23.13 3.78
CA SER A 129 11.60 -22.93 5.19
C SER A 129 12.04 -21.59 5.80
N THR A 130 12.96 -20.83 5.18
CA THR A 130 13.43 -19.52 5.70
C THR A 130 12.74 -18.32 5.08
N ASN A 131 11.88 -18.52 4.07
CA ASN A 131 11.18 -17.41 3.43
C ASN A 131 10.07 -16.88 4.36
N PRO A 132 9.99 -15.56 4.60
CA PRO A 132 8.95 -15.02 5.46
C PRO A 132 7.57 -15.23 4.81
N ARG A 133 6.60 -15.67 5.60
CA ARG A 133 5.19 -15.77 5.17
C ARG A 133 4.67 -14.39 4.79
N ILE A 134 4.21 -14.23 3.55
CA ILE A 134 3.66 -12.97 3.05
C ILE A 134 2.13 -13.00 3.18
N PHE A 135 1.61 -12.12 4.03
CA PHE A 135 0.18 -11.86 4.15
C PHE A 135 -0.24 -10.74 3.22
N ARG A 136 -1.53 -10.75 2.84
CA ARG A 136 -2.12 -9.77 1.94
C ARG A 136 -3.42 -9.25 2.55
N SER A 137 -3.64 -7.94 2.49
CA SER A 137 -4.89 -7.31 2.96
C SER A 137 -5.43 -6.29 1.96
N PRO A 138 -6.69 -5.86 2.09
CA PRO A 138 -7.19 -4.71 1.36
C PRO A 138 -6.35 -3.45 1.59
N ARG A 139 -6.42 -2.52 0.63
CA ARG A 139 -5.70 -1.24 0.69
C ARG A 139 -6.32 -0.32 1.75
N ILE A 140 -5.47 0.24 2.62
CA ILE A 140 -5.89 1.26 3.58
C ILE A 140 -6.25 2.56 2.84
N GLY A 141 -7.40 3.13 3.18
CA GLY A 141 -7.89 4.39 2.60
C GLY A 141 -8.66 4.21 1.28
N LEU A 142 -8.95 2.97 0.90
CA LEU A 142 -9.93 2.66 -0.13
C LEU A 142 -11.19 2.12 0.56
N ASP A 143 -12.32 2.75 0.30
CA ASP A 143 -13.62 2.39 0.91
C ASP A 143 -14.78 2.70 -0.04
N LEU A 144 -16.02 2.57 0.44
CA LEU A 144 -17.22 2.93 -0.32
C LEU A 144 -17.85 4.26 0.15
N SER A 145 -17.14 5.07 0.93
CA SER A 145 -17.73 6.29 1.49
C SER A 145 -17.88 7.44 0.48
N HIS A 146 -17.48 7.25 -0.77
CA HIS A 146 -17.56 8.28 -1.81
C HIS A 146 -19.00 8.37 -2.32
N SER A 147 -19.57 9.57 -2.32
CA SER A 147 -20.96 9.82 -2.72
C SER A 147 -21.23 9.62 -4.22
N GLU A 148 -20.19 9.65 -5.04
CA GLU A 148 -20.30 9.45 -6.50
C GLU A 148 -20.51 8.00 -6.90
N ILE A 149 -20.34 7.04 -5.99
CA ILE A 149 -20.59 5.64 -6.29
C ILE A 149 -22.11 5.47 -6.44
N PRO A 150 -22.63 5.12 -7.63
CA PRO A 150 -24.06 4.96 -7.81
C PRO A 150 -24.56 3.78 -6.97
N THR A 151 -25.64 3.95 -6.24
CA THR A 151 -26.22 2.91 -5.37
C THR A 151 -26.75 1.71 -6.15
N THR A 152 -27.01 1.88 -7.44
CA THR A 152 -27.51 0.87 -8.38
C THR A 152 -26.42 0.20 -9.21
N SER A 153 -25.19 0.75 -9.21
CA SER A 153 -24.09 0.21 -10.00
C SER A 153 -23.32 -0.81 -9.18
N HIS A 154 -23.15 -1.99 -9.76
CA HIS A 154 -22.38 -3.09 -9.17
C HIS A 154 -21.01 -3.28 -9.85
N ASP A 155 -20.83 -2.65 -11.00
CA ASP A 155 -19.64 -2.63 -11.84
C ASP A 155 -18.73 -1.41 -11.58
N HIS A 156 -19.14 -0.50 -10.69
CA HIS A 156 -18.33 0.66 -10.35
C HIS A 156 -16.93 0.22 -9.89
N PRO A 157 -15.83 0.77 -10.45
CA PRO A 157 -14.47 0.31 -10.16
C PRO A 157 -14.14 0.25 -8.67
N ARG A 158 -14.63 1.21 -7.89
CA ARG A 158 -14.39 1.22 -6.43
C ARG A 158 -14.99 -0.01 -5.73
N ILE A 159 -16.15 -0.49 -6.16
CA ILE A 159 -16.77 -1.73 -5.64
C ILE A 159 -15.91 -2.93 -6.03
N LEU A 160 -15.41 -2.96 -7.27
CA LEU A 160 -14.58 -4.06 -7.78
C LEU A 160 -13.18 -4.13 -7.15
N TYR A 161 -12.64 -3.01 -6.66
CA TYR A 161 -11.26 -2.92 -6.18
C TYR A 161 -11.11 -2.81 -4.66
N VAL A 162 -12.16 -2.42 -3.92
CA VAL A 162 -12.05 -2.13 -2.48
C VAL A 162 -11.63 -3.34 -1.64
N ASP A 163 -12.04 -4.55 -2.01
CA ASP A 163 -11.73 -5.79 -1.29
C ASP A 163 -10.43 -6.48 -1.76
N LYS A 164 -9.80 -5.97 -2.83
CA LYS A 164 -8.62 -6.58 -3.43
C LYS A 164 -7.40 -6.48 -2.52
N LEU A 165 -6.67 -7.59 -2.41
CA LEU A 165 -5.57 -7.77 -1.46
C LEU A 165 -4.24 -7.15 -1.94
N TYR A 166 -4.21 -5.83 -2.15
CA TYR A 166 -3.05 -5.10 -2.69
C TYR A 166 -2.02 -4.64 -1.66
N ARG A 167 -2.25 -4.87 -0.36
CA ARG A 167 -1.29 -4.54 0.70
C ARG A 167 -0.57 -5.79 1.17
N TYR A 168 0.75 -5.81 1.07
CA TYR A 168 1.61 -6.95 1.41
C TYR A 168 2.43 -6.70 2.68
N PHE A 169 2.57 -7.70 3.54
CA PHE A 169 3.33 -7.59 4.80
C PHE A 169 3.72 -8.96 5.36
N THR A 170 4.78 -9.00 6.18
CA THR A 170 5.34 -10.25 6.77
C THR A 170 5.22 -10.33 8.29
N HIS A 171 5.00 -9.21 8.98
CA HIS A 171 4.95 -9.16 10.45
C HIS A 171 3.64 -8.48 10.90
N PRO A 172 2.50 -9.19 10.93
CA PRO A 172 1.19 -8.59 11.17
C PRO A 172 1.09 -7.91 12.55
N HIS A 173 1.67 -8.52 13.59
CA HIS A 173 1.71 -7.99 14.96
C HIS A 173 2.36 -6.60 15.11
N LEU A 174 3.20 -6.20 14.15
CA LEU A 174 3.83 -4.87 14.14
C LEU A 174 2.91 -3.79 13.53
N LEU A 175 1.78 -4.15 12.93
CA LEU A 175 0.92 -3.26 12.15
C LEU A 175 -0.34 -2.86 12.94
N ASN A 176 -0.12 -2.39 14.17
CA ASN A 176 -1.18 -2.12 15.14
C ASN A 176 -1.70 -0.65 15.12
N ALA A 177 -0.95 0.30 14.55
CA ALA A 177 -1.32 1.72 14.53
C ALA A 177 -2.33 2.04 13.41
N ASN A 178 -1.99 1.72 12.16
CA ASN A 178 -2.77 2.07 10.97
C ASN A 178 -3.27 0.81 10.26
N GLY A 179 -4.58 0.74 9.99
CA GLY A 179 -5.19 -0.36 9.25
C GLY A 179 -5.21 -1.69 10.01
N ARG A 180 -5.22 -1.66 11.35
CA ARG A 180 -5.29 -2.86 12.21
C ARG A 180 -6.35 -3.87 11.76
N PHE A 181 -7.57 -3.40 11.49
CA PHE A 181 -8.67 -4.24 11.04
C PHE A 181 -8.52 -4.72 9.57
N HIS A 182 -7.72 -4.04 8.74
CA HIS A 182 -7.33 -4.57 7.42
C HIS A 182 -6.31 -5.70 7.59
N THR A 183 -5.31 -5.51 8.46
CA THR A 183 -4.32 -6.54 8.81
C THR A 183 -5.01 -7.79 9.33
N PHE A 184 -5.94 -7.64 10.29
CA PHE A 184 -6.80 -8.73 10.77
C PHE A 184 -7.47 -9.47 9.62
N LEU A 185 -8.20 -8.75 8.76
CA LEU A 185 -8.95 -9.35 7.66
C LEU A 185 -8.05 -10.11 6.69
N GLY A 186 -6.87 -9.57 6.40
CA GLY A 186 -5.89 -10.22 5.52
C GLY A 186 -5.32 -11.52 6.10
N VAL A 187 -5.00 -11.52 7.40
CA VAL A 187 -4.52 -12.73 8.09
C VAL A 187 -5.63 -13.77 8.19
N TYR A 188 -6.84 -13.34 8.58
CA TYR A 188 -8.01 -14.22 8.65
C TYR A 188 -8.30 -14.89 7.30
N LYS A 189 -8.36 -14.14 6.20
CA LYS A 189 -8.57 -14.70 4.86
C LYS A 189 -7.49 -15.70 4.46
N ALA A 190 -6.22 -15.40 4.76
CA ALA A 190 -5.11 -16.31 4.47
C ALA A 190 -5.15 -17.63 5.28
N LEU A 191 -5.90 -17.68 6.39
CA LEU A 191 -6.06 -18.87 7.23
C LEU A 191 -7.35 -19.63 6.95
N LYS A 192 -8.44 -18.90 6.72
CA LYS A 192 -9.76 -19.46 6.39
C LYS A 192 -9.70 -20.41 5.19
N ASP A 193 -8.86 -20.14 4.20
CA ASP A 193 -8.72 -20.99 3.02
C ASP A 193 -8.02 -22.34 3.32
N ASN A 194 -7.38 -22.49 4.49
CA ASN A 194 -6.55 -23.65 4.83
C ASN A 194 -7.15 -24.54 5.95
N THR A 195 -8.23 -24.13 6.61
CA THR A 195 -8.87 -24.92 7.67
C THR A 195 -10.35 -24.57 7.82
N ASN A 196 -11.17 -25.57 8.17
CA ASN A 196 -12.61 -25.41 8.37
C ASN A 196 -12.99 -25.12 9.84
N ASN A 197 -12.04 -25.16 10.77
CA ASN A 197 -12.32 -24.93 12.20
C ASN A 197 -12.20 -23.45 12.57
N SER A 198 -13.34 -22.79 12.77
CA SER A 198 -13.43 -21.35 13.04
C SER A 198 -12.83 -20.93 14.40
N ALA A 199 -12.85 -21.80 15.40
CA ALA A 199 -12.30 -21.50 16.72
C ALA A 199 -10.76 -21.48 16.69
N GLU A 200 -10.15 -22.49 16.06
CA GLU A 200 -8.70 -22.59 15.86
C GLU A 200 -8.17 -21.42 15.02
N ILE A 201 -8.89 -21.01 13.98
CA ILE A 201 -8.54 -19.82 13.19
C ILE A 201 -8.51 -18.57 14.07
N GLY A 202 -9.50 -18.41 14.96
CA GLY A 202 -9.57 -17.23 15.83
C GLY A 202 -8.34 -17.07 16.73
N GLU A 203 -7.89 -18.17 17.33
CA GLU A 203 -6.70 -18.19 18.18
C GLU A 203 -5.42 -17.94 17.38
N GLU A 204 -5.26 -18.57 16.21
CA GLU A 204 -4.09 -18.35 15.36
C GLU A 204 -4.02 -16.90 14.85
N VAL A 205 -5.16 -16.33 14.43
CA VAL A 205 -5.26 -14.92 14.03
C VAL A 205 -4.89 -14.00 15.19
N ALA A 206 -5.35 -14.28 16.41
CA ALA A 206 -5.02 -13.51 17.59
C ALA A 206 -3.50 -13.48 17.83
N GLY A 207 -2.84 -14.64 17.74
CA GLY A 207 -1.39 -14.77 17.88
C GLY A 207 -0.62 -14.02 16.79
N LEU A 208 -0.99 -14.19 15.52
CA LEU A 208 -0.28 -13.58 14.39
C LEU A 208 -0.43 -12.05 14.32
N VAL A 209 -1.62 -11.54 14.61
CA VAL A 209 -1.94 -10.10 14.57
C VAL A 209 -1.57 -9.40 15.88
N GLY A 210 -1.30 -10.16 16.96
CA GLY A 210 -0.97 -9.61 18.27
C GLY A 210 -2.14 -8.87 18.92
N LEU A 211 -3.35 -9.43 18.80
CA LEU A 211 -4.57 -8.86 19.38
C LEU A 211 -5.19 -9.80 20.40
N GLN A 212 -5.91 -9.24 21.36
CA GLN A 212 -6.65 -10.01 22.36
C GLN A 212 -7.76 -10.83 21.68
N ALA A 213 -7.97 -12.07 22.16
CA ALA A 213 -8.99 -12.98 21.63
C ALA A 213 -10.40 -12.36 21.63
N SER A 214 -10.73 -11.56 22.65
CA SER A 214 -12.01 -10.83 22.72
C SER A 214 -12.17 -9.78 21.61
N THR A 215 -11.08 -9.18 21.13
CA THR A 215 -11.10 -8.26 19.98
C THR A 215 -11.33 -9.04 18.69
N ILE A 216 -10.64 -10.17 18.54
CA ILE A 216 -10.80 -11.06 17.38
C ILE A 216 -12.23 -11.58 17.27
N ALA A 217 -12.81 -12.04 18.38
CA ALA A 217 -14.20 -12.50 18.42
C ALA A 217 -15.18 -11.41 17.94
N LYS A 218 -15.01 -10.16 18.39
CA LYS A 218 -15.81 -9.02 17.93
C LYS A 218 -15.63 -8.75 16.43
N TYR A 219 -14.39 -8.81 15.94
CA TYR A 219 -14.10 -8.59 14.53
C TYR A 219 -14.70 -9.67 13.63
N LEU A 220 -14.61 -10.94 14.05
CA LEU A 220 -15.24 -12.07 13.36
C LEU A 220 -16.77 -11.92 13.36
N HIS A 221 -17.36 -11.56 14.50
CA HIS A 221 -18.79 -11.31 14.61
C HIS A 221 -19.27 -10.23 13.61
N ASP A 222 -18.61 -9.06 13.60
CA ASP A 222 -18.98 -7.99 12.67
C ASP A 222 -18.78 -8.39 11.20
N TYR A 223 -17.69 -9.10 10.88
CA TYR A 223 -17.46 -9.57 9.53
C TYR A 223 -18.52 -10.60 9.09
N ASN A 224 -18.84 -11.59 9.93
CA ASN A 224 -19.84 -12.62 9.64
C ASN A 224 -21.25 -12.02 9.50
N ALA A 225 -21.63 -11.05 10.34
CA ALA A 225 -22.88 -10.32 10.16
C ALA A 225 -22.97 -9.63 8.78
N GLY A 226 -21.85 -9.14 8.26
CA GLY A 226 -21.75 -8.63 6.89
C GLY A 226 -21.96 -9.71 5.83
N VAL A 227 -21.38 -10.89 6.01
CA VAL A 227 -21.55 -12.04 5.10
C VAL A 227 -23.01 -12.51 5.10
N GLU A 228 -23.64 -12.62 6.26
CA GLU A 228 -24.98 -13.19 6.43
C GLU A 228 -26.10 -12.22 6.01
N GLU A 229 -26.00 -10.93 6.37
CA GLU A 229 -27.13 -10.00 6.27
C GLU A 229 -26.78 -8.68 5.57
N GLY A 230 -25.52 -8.48 5.21
CA GLY A 230 -25.01 -7.20 4.73
C GLY A 230 -25.59 -6.75 3.37
N ARG A 231 -25.94 -5.47 3.26
CA ARG A 231 -26.43 -4.86 2.00
C ARG A 231 -25.46 -3.79 1.52
N LEU A 232 -24.94 -3.92 0.29
CA LEU A 232 -23.90 -3.04 -0.25
C LEU A 232 -24.29 -1.55 -0.21
N VAL A 233 -25.53 -1.24 -0.57
CA VAL A 233 -26.12 0.11 -0.50
C VAL A 233 -26.01 0.76 0.90
N SER A 234 -25.90 -0.05 1.96
CA SER A 234 -25.78 0.47 3.33
C SER A 234 -24.43 1.13 3.60
N PHE A 235 -23.41 0.89 2.77
CA PHE A 235 -22.05 1.39 2.95
C PHE A 235 -21.65 2.48 1.93
N ILE A 236 -22.39 2.59 0.82
CA ILE A 236 -22.15 3.59 -0.22
C ILE A 236 -22.40 5.01 0.33
N GLY A 237 -21.44 5.91 0.14
CA GLY A 237 -21.52 7.30 0.61
C GLY A 237 -21.41 7.45 2.13
N LYS A 238 -21.19 6.36 2.89
CA LYS A 238 -21.13 6.38 4.36
C LYS A 238 -19.73 6.07 4.87
N SER A 239 -19.36 6.72 5.97
CA SER A 239 -18.04 6.51 6.58
C SER A 239 -17.89 5.09 7.14
N VAL A 240 -16.87 4.37 6.64
CA VAL A 240 -16.51 3.03 7.10
C VAL A 240 -15.12 3.00 7.76
N LYS A 241 -14.70 4.12 8.34
CA LYS A 241 -13.37 4.26 8.97
C LYS A 241 -13.22 3.51 10.31
N ARG A 242 -14.30 2.91 10.82
CA ARG A 242 -14.33 2.21 12.11
C ARG A 242 -14.36 0.70 11.90
N PRO A 243 -13.80 -0.12 12.83
CA PRO A 243 -13.72 -1.57 12.64
C PRO A 243 -15.07 -2.24 12.35
N PRO A 244 -16.16 -2.00 13.12
CA PRO A 244 -17.42 -2.72 12.90
C PRO A 244 -18.02 -2.46 11.52
N THR A 245 -18.03 -1.19 11.09
CA THR A 245 -18.61 -0.81 9.79
C THR A 245 -17.76 -1.29 8.62
N PHE A 246 -16.42 -1.21 8.76
CA PHE A 246 -15.50 -1.76 7.76
C PHE A 246 -15.66 -3.28 7.61
N LEU A 247 -15.66 -4.02 8.72
CA LEU A 247 -15.68 -5.47 8.69
C LEU A 247 -17.01 -6.00 8.14
N ARG A 248 -18.13 -5.38 8.53
CA ARG A 248 -19.45 -5.67 7.92
C ARG A 248 -19.46 -5.38 6.41
N MET A 249 -18.87 -4.27 5.98
CA MET A 249 -18.74 -3.94 4.55
C MET A 249 -17.94 -5.01 3.82
N MET A 250 -16.81 -5.44 4.38
CA MET A 250 -15.94 -6.45 3.77
C MET A 250 -16.59 -7.84 3.71
N GLY A 251 -17.35 -8.24 4.73
CA GLY A 251 -18.15 -9.46 4.69
C GLY A 251 -19.25 -9.39 3.62
N THR A 252 -19.91 -8.22 3.51
CA THR A 252 -20.91 -7.97 2.45
C THR A 252 -20.33 -8.14 1.06
N LEU A 253 -19.14 -7.56 0.83
CA LEU A 253 -18.44 -7.63 -0.45
C LEU A 253 -17.99 -9.05 -0.81
N GLU A 254 -17.61 -9.86 0.19
CA GLU A 254 -17.25 -11.26 -0.05
C GLU A 254 -18.44 -12.07 -0.58
N ARG A 255 -19.59 -11.97 0.08
CA ARG A 255 -20.83 -12.58 -0.41
C ARG A 255 -21.19 -12.05 -1.80
N PHE A 256 -21.15 -10.74 -1.98
CA PHE A 256 -21.51 -10.10 -3.24
C PHE A 256 -20.61 -10.55 -4.40
N GLY A 257 -19.30 -10.62 -4.18
CA GLY A 257 -18.34 -11.12 -5.15
C GLY A 257 -18.48 -12.61 -5.43
N ALA A 258 -18.95 -13.41 -4.47
CA ALA A 258 -19.31 -14.81 -4.70
C ALA A 258 -20.56 -14.91 -5.61
N ALA A 259 -21.60 -14.11 -5.37
CA ALA A 259 -22.80 -14.06 -6.20
C ALA A 259 -22.52 -13.61 -7.64
N LEU A 260 -21.67 -12.59 -7.85
CA LEU A 260 -21.26 -12.19 -9.21
C LEU A 260 -20.44 -13.27 -9.96
N ARG A 261 -19.86 -14.22 -9.24
CA ARG A 261 -19.10 -15.36 -9.81
C ARG A 261 -19.95 -16.61 -9.99
N ASP A 262 -21.17 -16.63 -9.46
CA ASP A 262 -22.14 -17.70 -9.64
C ASP A 262 -23.25 -17.23 -10.59
N PRO A 263 -23.19 -17.58 -11.89
CA PRO A 263 -24.19 -17.17 -12.88
C PRO A 263 -25.58 -17.82 -12.66
N LYS A 264 -25.80 -18.57 -11.57
CA LYS A 264 -27.08 -19.21 -11.23
C LYS A 264 -27.71 -18.71 -9.92
N ALA A 265 -27.13 -17.71 -9.26
CA ALA A 265 -27.67 -17.10 -8.03
C ALA A 265 -28.56 -15.88 -8.30
#